data_AF-A0A6V8L2U3-F1
#
_entry.id   AF-A0A6V8L2U3-F1
#
_cell.length_a   1.000
_cell.length_b   1.000
_cell.length_c   1.000
_cell.angle_alpha   90.00
_cell.angle_beta   90.00
_cell.angle_gamma   90.00
#
_symmetry.space_group_name_H-M   'P 1'
#
loop_
_entity.id
_entity.type
_entity.pdbx_description
1 polymer ?
#
loop_
_entity_poly.entity_id
_entity_poly.type
_entity_poly.pdbx_seq_one_letter_code
_entity_poly.pdbx_strand_id
1 'polypeptide(L)' 'MKMIDRYRSRREANRRARAIERALSAANSPAVRDEIRIIAQRHYG' A
#
# COMPACT_ATOMS: atom_id res chain seq x y z
N MET A 1 10.85 1.74 22.09
CA MET A 1 10.76 1.24 20.69
C MET A 1 12.05 0.51 20.35
N LYS A 2 12.05 -0.82 20.24
CA LYS A 2 13.29 -1.57 19.98
C LYS A 2 13.69 -1.38 18.51
N MET A 3 14.99 -1.46 18.20
CA MET A 3 15.50 -1.29 16.83
C MET A 3 14.85 -2.28 15.84
N ILE A 4 14.54 -3.49 16.30
CA ILE A 4 13.80 -4.52 15.56
C ILE A 4 12.40 -4.04 15.14
N ASP A 5 11.69 -3.33 16.00
CA ASP A 5 10.34 -2.82 15.71
C ASP A 5 10.37 -1.78 14.58
N ARG A 6 11.40 -0.93 14.56
CA ARG A 6 11.63 0.03 13.47
C ARG A 6 11.84 -0.67 12.12
N TYR A 7 12.66 -1.72 12.09
CA TYR A 7 12.88 -2.50 10.88
C TYR A 7 11.62 -3.24 10.41
N ARG A 8 10.84 -3.77 11.36
CA ARG A 8 9.57 -4.45 11.05
C ARG A 8 8.55 -3.49 10.45
N SER A 9 8.36 -2.34 11.08
CA SER A 9 7.46 -1.28 10.59
C SER A 9 7.85 -0.78 9.19
N ARG A 10 9.15 -0.50 8.94
CA ARG A 10 9.63 -0.14 7.59
C ARG A 10 9.36 -1.23 6.56
N ARG A 11 9.61 -2.49 6.89
CA ARG A 11 9.36 -3.60 5.96
C ARG A 11 7.87 -3.75 5.66
N GLU A 12 7.03 -3.58 6.66
CA GLU A 12 5.58 -3.64 6.50
C GLU A 12 5.06 -2.52 5.61
N ALA A 13 5.50 -1.28 5.84
CA ALA A 13 5.18 -0.14 4.98
C ALA A 13 5.60 -0.39 3.52
N ASN A 14 6.82 -0.90 3.30
CA ASN A 14 7.31 -1.23 1.97
C ASN A 14 6.50 -2.35 1.30
N ARG A 15 6.06 -3.37 2.05
CA ARG A 15 5.22 -4.46 1.52
C ARG A 15 3.85 -3.92 1.10
N ARG A 16 3.24 -3.05 1.91
CA ARG A 16 1.96 -2.41 1.60
C ARG A 16 2.06 -1.55 0.34
N ALA A 17 3.08 -0.71 0.23
CA ALA A 17 3.31 0.13 -0.96
C ALA A 17 3.41 -0.70 -2.24
N ARG A 18 4.21 -1.79 -2.23
CA ARG A 18 4.34 -2.69 -3.38
C ARG A 18 3.05 -3.40 -3.76
N ALA A 19 2.23 -3.76 -2.78
CA ALA A 19 0.93 -4.39 -3.03
C ALA A 19 -0.02 -3.41 -3.74
N ILE A 20 -0.05 -2.15 -3.28
CA ILE A 20 -0.86 -1.09 -3.91
C ILE A 20 -0.37 -0.81 -5.33
N GLU A 21 0.94 -0.67 -5.54
CA GLU A 21 1.52 -0.46 -6.88
C GLU A 21 1.17 -1.59 -7.84
N ARG A 22 1.26 -2.85 -7.39
CA ARG A 22 0.83 -4.00 -8.19
C ARG A 22 -0.65 -3.95 -8.53
N ALA A 23 -1.51 -3.61 -7.58
CA ALA A 23 -2.95 -3.51 -7.82
C ALA A 23 -3.27 -2.40 -8.84
N LEU A 24 -2.62 -1.23 -8.71
CA LEU A 24 -2.78 -0.12 -9.65
C LEU A 24 -2.27 -0.46 -11.06
N SER A 25 -1.15 -1.18 -11.15
CA SER A 25 -0.58 -1.62 -12.42
C SER A 25 -1.44 -2.68 -13.12
N ALA A 26 -1.99 -3.63 -12.35
CA ALA A 26 -2.86 -4.69 -12.89
C ALA A 26 -4.27 -4.19 -13.26
N ALA A 27 -4.74 -3.10 -12.66
CA ALA A 27 -6.04 -2.52 -12.99
C ALA A 27 -6.00 -1.82 -14.35
N ASN A 28 -6.84 -2.29 -15.28
CA ASN A 28 -6.96 -1.73 -16.64
C ASN A 28 -7.96 -0.58 -16.75
N SER A 29 -8.90 -0.47 -15.80
CA SER A 29 -9.88 0.61 -15.77
C SER A 29 -9.41 1.78 -14.91
N PRO A 30 -9.49 3.03 -15.40
CA PRO A 30 -9.21 4.21 -14.59
C PRO A 30 -10.07 4.28 -13.31
N ALA A 31 -11.36 3.96 -13.39
CA ALA A 31 -12.26 3.96 -12.24
C ALA A 31 -11.81 3.00 -11.13
N VAL A 32 -11.36 1.80 -11.50
CA VAL A 32 -10.87 0.80 -10.54
C VAL A 32 -9.56 1.26 -9.88
N ARG A 33 -8.69 1.98 -10.61
CA ARG A 33 -7.48 2.57 -10.01
C ARG A 33 -7.81 3.62 -8.96
N ASP A 34 -8.85 4.43 -9.19
CA ASP A 34 -9.28 5.45 -8.24
C ASP A 34 -9.90 4.83 -6.99
N GLU A 35 -10.71 3.78 -7.15
CA GLU A 35 -11.21 2.99 -6.02
C GLU A 35 -10.07 2.40 -5.18
N ILE A 36 -9.05 1.81 -5.83
CA ILE A 36 -7.87 1.27 -5.15
C ILE A 36 -7.16 2.37 -4.35
N ARG A 37 -7.01 3.58 -4.88
CA ARG A 37 -6.40 4.71 -4.17
C ARG A 37 -7.22 5.11 -2.95
N ILE A 38 -8.54 5.26 -3.10
CA ILE A 38 -9.44 5.65 -2.01
C ILE A 38 -9.40 4.61 -0.88
N ILE A 39 -9.47 3.32 -1.23
CA ILE A 39 -9.42 2.22 -0.26
C ILE A 39 -8.05 2.20 0.45
N ALA A 40 -6.96 2.31 -0.30
CA ALA A 40 -5.61 2.33 0.26
C ALA A 40 -5.41 3.51 1.21
N GLN A 41 -5.89 4.71 0.85
CA GLN A 41 -5.82 5.89 1.70
C GLN A 41 -6.67 5.74 2.97
N ARG A 42 -7.86 5.14 2.88
CA ARG A 42 -8.72 4.89 4.05
C ARG A 42 -8.13 3.86 5.01
N HIS A 43 -7.41 2.87 4.50
CA HIS A 43 -6.89 1.76 5.30
C HIS A 43 -5.49 2.03 5.87
N TYR A 44 -4.71 2.90 5.23
CA TYR A 44 -3.31 3.16 5.61
C TYR A 44 -2.96 4.63 5.87
N GLY A 45 -3.82 5.58 5.50
CA GLY A 45 -3.70 7.00 5.90
C GLY A 45 -4.05 7.19 7.36
#